data_AF-A0A3N0ZVB5-F1
#
_entry.id   AF-A0A3N0ZVB5-F1
#
_cell.length_a   1.000
_cell.length_b   1.000
_cell.length_c   1.000
_cell.angle_alpha   90.00
_cell.angle_beta   90.00
_cell.angle_gamma   90.00
#
_symmetry.space_group_name_H-M   'P 1'
#
loop_
_entity.id
_entity.type
_entity.pdbx_description
1 polymer ?
#
loop_
_entity_poly.entity_id
_entity_poly.type
_entity_poly.pdbx_seq_one_letter_code
_entity_poly.pdbx_strand_id
1 'polypeptide(L)'
;MKPALSILLIVVTIVSLSCKHTTEPERKIKHPQEMTWTVDTLPISQDAIQIMVVDLLVVSPTDIWLALWTGHGQIMHYDGKSWKIVKEVSGGINCIVQGKGNDIWIGGYIGHLNVNEFTRHTYIGKYNGTSWIDNQLNINSEVFGMAKDQDGNIWTCGGNGVILKIDNNQFIIDTINVNHYSDAEYYLSSIDFYKNKAWTISSVYDSKRKRDLYHVINGDINNWTIVDSIIIDGPNSILKWGQWKLFSSRFGKLYSIGLGGIWEYINNGWNQTYESRSNISGIDGPSEDYLIAVGNFKEILFYDGNKWENISTILPEINNNLVLKDVWTNGNEIFIVGHEAFGFSRALIFHGK
;
A
#
# COMPACT_ATOMS: atom_id res chain seq x y z
N MET A 1 53.52 -65.16 -39.74
CA MET A 1 53.00 -64.04 -40.55
C MET A 1 51.55 -63.79 -40.16
N LYS A 2 51.22 -62.62 -39.61
CA LYS A 2 49.83 -62.07 -39.52
C LYS A 2 49.35 -61.65 -40.94
N PRO A 3 48.08 -61.29 -41.24
CA PRO A 3 46.91 -60.97 -40.36
C PRO A 3 45.59 -61.68 -40.79
N ALA A 4 44.62 -61.92 -39.88
CA ALA A 4 43.50 -61.08 -39.42
C ALA A 4 42.37 -60.81 -40.43
N LEU A 5 41.13 -61.22 -40.12
CA LEU A 5 39.95 -60.35 -40.22
C LEU A 5 38.79 -60.89 -39.36
N SER A 6 38.52 -60.17 -38.29
CA SER A 6 37.36 -60.33 -37.41
C SER A 6 36.19 -59.53 -37.99
N ILE A 7 34.98 -60.10 -38.01
CA ILE A 7 33.73 -59.32 -38.18
C ILE A 7 32.90 -59.57 -36.92
N LEU A 8 32.91 -58.55 -36.05
CA LEU A 8 32.12 -58.49 -34.83
C LEU A 8 30.77 -57.84 -35.19
N LEU A 9 29.69 -58.60 -35.01
CA LEU A 9 28.32 -58.14 -35.21
C LEU A 9 27.89 -57.34 -33.97
N ILE A 10 27.83 -56.01 -34.09
CA ILE A 10 27.31 -55.13 -33.03
C ILE A 10 25.82 -54.91 -33.30
N VAL A 11 24.98 -55.55 -32.48
CA VAL A 11 23.55 -55.24 -32.37
C VAL A 11 23.43 -53.98 -31.52
N VAL A 12 23.18 -52.83 -32.16
CA VAL A 12 22.89 -51.57 -31.47
C VAL A 12 21.41 -51.55 -31.13
N THR A 13 21.10 -51.88 -29.88
CA THR A 13 19.77 -51.65 -29.28
C THR A 13 19.62 -50.16 -29.02
N ILE A 14 18.88 -49.45 -29.87
CA ILE A 14 18.49 -48.06 -29.64
C ILE A 14 17.44 -48.06 -28.53
N VAL A 15 17.89 -47.87 -27.28
CA VAL A 15 17.02 -47.51 -26.17
C VAL A 15 16.75 -46.02 -26.30
N SER A 16 15.54 -45.68 -26.75
CA SER A 16 15.01 -44.32 -26.75
C SER A 16 14.81 -43.85 -25.31
N LEU A 17 15.88 -43.31 -24.71
CA LEU A 17 15.78 -42.43 -23.54
C LEU A 17 15.17 -41.10 -24.01
N SER A 18 13.85 -41.06 -24.09
CA SER A 18 13.09 -39.82 -24.13
C SER A 18 13.14 -39.17 -22.75
N CYS A 19 14.29 -38.64 -22.36
CA CYS A 19 14.37 -37.62 -21.33
C CYS A 19 13.72 -36.35 -21.88
N LYS A 20 12.42 -36.19 -21.65
CA LYS A 20 11.78 -34.87 -21.63
C LYS A 20 12.29 -34.12 -20.40
N HIS A 21 13.56 -33.73 -20.40
CA HIS A 21 13.97 -32.56 -19.64
C HIS A 21 13.67 -31.36 -20.53
N THR A 22 12.45 -30.84 -20.42
CA THR A 22 12.22 -29.46 -20.80
C THR A 22 13.12 -28.62 -19.89
N THR A 23 14.18 -28.06 -20.47
CA THR A 23 14.99 -26.99 -19.87
C THR A 23 14.15 -25.71 -19.84
N GLU A 24 13.01 -25.77 -19.16
CA GLU A 24 12.24 -24.59 -18.85
C GLU A 24 13.09 -23.82 -17.82
N PRO A 25 13.52 -22.59 -18.12
CA PRO A 25 14.35 -21.82 -17.22
C PRO A 25 13.61 -21.72 -15.89
N GLU A 26 14.34 -21.97 -14.79
CA GLU A 26 13.79 -21.93 -13.44
C GLU A 26 13.06 -20.58 -13.24
N ARG A 27 11.75 -20.64 -13.00
CA ARG A 27 10.93 -19.44 -12.85
C ARG A 27 11.44 -18.70 -11.63
N LYS A 28 12.01 -17.51 -11.84
CA LYS A 28 12.67 -16.72 -10.78
C LYS A 28 11.70 -16.18 -9.72
N ILE A 29 10.40 -16.23 -9.98
CA ILE A 29 9.31 -15.68 -9.17
C ILE A 29 8.23 -16.75 -9.06
N LYS A 30 7.77 -17.04 -7.83
CA LYS A 30 6.74 -18.07 -7.56
C LYS A 30 5.35 -17.49 -7.76
N HIS A 31 4.41 -18.29 -8.25
CA HIS A 31 3.01 -17.89 -8.20
C HIS A 31 2.51 -17.87 -6.74
N PRO A 32 1.64 -16.93 -6.31
CA PRO A 32 1.16 -16.88 -4.92
C PRO A 32 0.50 -18.17 -4.42
N GLN A 33 -0.11 -18.95 -5.30
CA GLN A 33 -0.72 -20.26 -4.97
C GLN A 33 0.33 -21.37 -4.77
N GLU A 34 1.57 -21.19 -5.23
CA GLU A 34 2.68 -22.13 -5.04
C GLU A 34 3.43 -21.86 -3.71
N MET A 35 3.14 -20.72 -3.06
CA MET A 35 3.79 -20.33 -1.82
C MET A 35 3.21 -21.09 -0.62
N THR A 36 4.05 -21.28 0.40
CA THR A 36 3.60 -21.73 1.71
C THR A 36 3.19 -20.52 2.53
N TRP A 37 1.95 -20.51 3.02
CA TRP A 37 1.38 -19.39 3.77
C TRP A 37 1.38 -19.63 5.28
N THR A 38 1.92 -18.67 6.02
CA THR A 38 1.77 -18.59 7.48
C THR A 38 0.97 -17.35 7.87
N VAL A 39 0.38 -17.38 9.05
CA VAL A 39 -0.31 -16.22 9.63
C VAL A 39 0.24 -15.96 11.03
N ASP A 40 0.67 -14.72 11.25
CA ASP A 40 1.01 -14.21 12.57
C ASP A 40 -0.10 -13.31 13.08
N THR A 41 -0.39 -13.43 14.38
CA THR A 41 -1.27 -12.52 15.11
C THR A 41 -0.43 -11.69 16.05
N LEU A 42 -0.57 -10.37 15.99
CA LEU A 42 0.26 -9.50 16.81
C LEU A 42 -0.15 -9.53 18.29
N PRO A 43 0.81 -9.58 19.23
CA PRO A 43 0.56 -9.49 20.66
C PRO A 43 0.31 -8.02 21.02
N ILE A 44 -0.93 -7.56 20.85
CA ILE A 44 -1.32 -6.19 21.19
C ILE A 44 -1.97 -6.18 22.57
N SER A 45 -1.88 -5.04 23.27
CA SER A 45 -2.39 -4.85 24.63
C SER A 45 -3.81 -5.41 24.79
N GLN A 46 -4.04 -6.15 25.88
CA GLN A 46 -5.37 -6.66 26.23
C GLN A 46 -6.39 -5.54 26.47
N ASP A 47 -5.91 -4.32 26.72
CA ASP A 47 -6.76 -3.14 26.94
C ASP A 47 -7.18 -2.46 25.63
N ALA A 48 -6.65 -2.90 24.47
CA ALA A 48 -7.04 -2.35 23.18
C ALA A 48 -8.47 -2.79 22.83
N ILE A 49 -9.41 -1.86 22.90
CA ILE A 49 -10.83 -2.09 22.55
C ILE A 49 -11.05 -2.28 21.03
N GLN A 50 -10.10 -1.82 20.21
CA GLN A 50 -10.11 -1.95 18.76
C GLN A 50 -8.66 -1.97 18.27
N ILE A 51 -8.35 -2.82 17.29
CA ILE A 51 -7.05 -2.87 16.62
C ILE A 51 -7.31 -2.71 15.12
N MET A 52 -6.73 -1.69 14.50
CA MET A 52 -6.79 -1.55 13.04
C MET A 52 -5.39 -1.45 12.50
N VAL A 53 -5.08 -2.29 11.52
CA VAL A 53 -3.90 -2.09 10.68
C VAL A 53 -4.16 -0.88 9.79
N VAL A 54 -3.20 0.02 9.75
CA VAL A 54 -3.33 1.28 9.01
C VAL A 54 -2.49 1.27 7.75
N ASP A 55 -1.19 1.02 7.89
CA ASP A 55 -0.22 1.08 6.79
C ASP A 55 0.97 0.15 7.03
N LEU A 56 1.63 -0.27 5.94
CA LEU A 56 2.72 -1.25 5.93
C LEU A 56 3.95 -0.67 5.24
N LEU A 57 5.11 -0.78 5.90
CA LEU A 57 6.40 -0.55 5.27
C LEU A 57 7.26 -1.81 5.40
N VAL A 58 7.58 -2.44 4.27
CA VAL A 58 8.57 -3.52 4.22
C VAL A 58 9.87 -2.99 3.60
N VAL A 59 10.91 -2.85 4.42
CA VAL A 59 12.26 -2.53 3.95
C VAL A 59 12.93 -3.80 3.39
N SER A 60 12.70 -4.92 4.07
CA SER A 60 13.10 -6.26 3.63
C SER A 60 12.22 -7.31 4.34
N PRO A 61 12.26 -8.59 3.93
CA PRO A 61 11.53 -9.65 4.63
C PRO A 61 11.89 -9.83 6.11
N THR A 62 12.99 -9.25 6.58
CA THR A 62 13.43 -9.26 7.97
C THR A 62 13.45 -7.87 8.62
N ASP A 63 12.84 -6.87 7.97
CA ASP A 63 12.76 -5.49 8.46
C ASP A 63 11.44 -4.87 8.01
N ILE A 64 10.41 -5.03 8.85
CA ILE A 64 9.02 -4.69 8.53
C ILE A 64 8.47 -3.79 9.62
N TRP A 65 7.77 -2.74 9.20
CA TRP A 65 7.18 -1.73 10.08
C TRP A 65 5.69 -1.66 9.80
N LEU A 66 4.90 -1.62 10.87
CA LEU A 66 3.45 -1.62 10.81
C LEU A 66 2.90 -0.45 11.61
N ALA A 67 2.08 0.37 10.97
CA ALA A 67 1.29 1.39 11.64
C ALA A 67 -0.06 0.81 12.07
N LEU A 68 -0.41 1.04 13.33
CA LEU A 68 -1.61 0.51 13.96
C LEU A 68 -2.39 1.62 14.67
N TRP A 69 -3.70 1.45 14.71
CA TRP A 69 -4.59 2.15 15.62
C TRP A 69 -5.09 1.20 16.70
N THR A 70 -4.79 1.50 17.96
CA THR A 70 -5.21 0.69 19.12
C THR A 70 -6.01 1.49 20.15
N GLY A 71 -6.68 2.56 19.70
CA GLY A 71 -7.17 3.66 20.54
C GLY A 71 -6.22 4.87 20.54
N HIS A 72 -4.97 4.63 20.14
CA HIS A 72 -3.93 5.60 19.86
C HIS A 72 -2.99 4.99 18.81
N GLY A 73 -2.07 5.78 18.26
CA GLY A 73 -1.16 5.38 17.21
C GLY A 73 0.00 4.56 17.76
N GLN A 74 0.23 3.39 17.19
CA GLN A 74 1.38 2.54 17.52
C GLN A 74 2.16 2.17 16.26
N ILE A 75 3.49 2.10 16.39
CA ILE A 75 4.37 1.47 15.39
C ILE A 75 4.91 0.18 15.97
N MET A 76 4.74 -0.91 15.23
CA MET A 76 5.42 -2.17 15.48
C MET A 76 6.53 -2.40 14.47
N HIS A 77 7.64 -2.98 14.92
CA HIS A 77 8.79 -3.35 14.09
C HIS A 77 9.08 -4.83 14.21
N TYR A 78 9.28 -5.49 13.08
CA TYR A 78 9.74 -6.86 12.95
C TYR A 78 11.22 -6.88 12.55
N ASP A 79 12.05 -7.48 13.39
CA ASP A 79 13.51 -7.56 13.22
C ASP A 79 13.98 -8.87 12.54
N GLY A 80 13.07 -9.59 11.88
CA GLY A 80 13.33 -10.92 11.32
C GLY A 80 13.16 -12.05 12.32
N LYS A 81 12.87 -11.75 13.60
CA LYS A 81 12.65 -12.74 14.64
C LYS A 81 11.37 -12.48 15.42
N SER A 82 11.11 -11.24 15.82
CA SER A 82 9.91 -10.90 16.59
C SER A 82 9.42 -9.49 16.32
N TRP A 83 8.12 -9.31 16.57
CA TRP A 83 7.46 -8.01 16.53
C TRP A 83 7.58 -7.30 17.89
N LYS A 84 7.88 -6.00 17.87
CA LYS A 84 7.95 -5.14 19.07
C LYS A 84 7.27 -3.82 18.81
N ILE A 85 6.56 -3.30 19.81
CA ILE A 85 6.11 -1.90 19.79
C ILE A 85 7.35 -1.03 20.00
N VAL A 86 7.61 -0.12 19.05
CA VAL A 86 8.80 0.75 19.06
C VAL A 86 8.45 2.23 19.14
N LYS A 87 7.17 2.58 18.95
CA LYS A 87 6.66 3.94 19.12
C LYS A 87 5.17 3.91 19.48
N GLU A 88 4.79 4.82 20.36
CA GLU A 88 3.40 5.15 20.66
C GLU A 88 3.23 6.66 20.57
N VAL A 89 2.06 7.10 20.09
CA VAL A 89 1.68 8.49 19.90
C VAL A 89 0.27 8.66 20.44
N SER A 90 -0.01 9.74 21.17
CA SER A 90 -1.31 9.97 21.82
C SER A 90 -2.47 10.18 20.84
N GLY A 91 -2.19 10.61 19.61
CA GLY A 91 -3.16 10.67 18.51
C GLY A 91 -3.05 9.48 17.57
N GLY A 92 -3.28 9.67 16.27
CA GLY A 92 -3.22 8.60 15.27
C GLY A 92 -1.94 8.61 14.43
N ILE A 93 -1.57 7.45 13.91
CA ILE A 93 -0.57 7.30 12.86
C ILE A 93 -1.27 6.70 11.64
N ASN A 94 -1.20 7.42 10.52
CA ASN A 94 -1.95 7.11 9.31
C ASN A 94 -1.10 6.59 8.16
N CYS A 95 0.19 6.90 8.18
CA CYS A 95 1.08 6.55 7.09
C CYS A 95 2.51 6.37 7.57
N ILE A 96 3.26 5.53 6.86
CA ILE A 96 4.67 5.24 7.09
C ILE A 96 5.43 5.13 5.77
N VAL A 97 6.61 5.72 5.70
CA VAL A 97 7.45 5.66 4.48
C VAL A 97 8.93 5.56 4.84
N GLN A 98 9.69 4.81 4.04
CA GLN A 98 11.14 4.79 4.16
C GLN A 98 11.75 6.06 3.53
N GLY A 99 12.56 6.78 4.31
CA GLY A 99 13.35 7.93 3.85
C GLY A 99 14.66 7.54 3.15
N LYS A 100 15.69 8.37 3.36
CA LYS A 100 17.06 8.11 2.89
C LYS A 100 17.78 7.19 3.86
N GLY A 101 18.51 6.20 3.34
CA GLY A 101 19.23 5.23 4.16
C GLY A 101 18.27 4.45 5.06
N ASN A 102 18.52 4.51 6.38
CA ASN A 102 17.72 3.82 7.39
C ASN A 102 16.65 4.73 8.04
N ASP A 103 16.43 5.92 7.48
CA ASP A 103 15.41 6.82 7.99
C ASP A 103 14.01 6.24 7.73
N ILE A 104 13.13 6.34 8.72
CA ILE A 104 11.71 5.99 8.59
C ILE A 104 10.90 7.18 9.08
N TRP A 105 9.89 7.54 8.29
CA TRP A 105 9.01 8.65 8.58
C TRP A 105 7.60 8.14 8.81
N ILE A 106 6.94 8.72 9.80
CA ILE A 106 5.54 8.42 10.14
C ILE A 106 4.76 9.71 10.18
N GLY A 107 3.52 9.67 9.70
CA GLY A 107 2.62 10.82 9.65
C GLY A 107 1.27 10.49 10.29
N GLY A 108 0.68 11.49 10.93
CA GLY A 108 -0.69 11.39 11.44
C GLY A 108 -1.09 12.66 12.17
N TYR A 109 -1.63 12.51 13.37
CA TYR A 109 -2.04 13.64 14.19
C TYR A 109 -1.78 13.41 15.68
N ILE A 110 -1.71 14.50 16.42
CA ILE A 110 -1.80 14.55 17.88
C ILE A 110 -2.90 15.54 18.27
N GLY A 111 -3.50 15.36 19.44
CA GLY A 111 -4.57 16.25 19.91
C GLY A 111 -5.41 15.62 21.00
N HIS A 112 -6.18 16.46 21.68
CA HIS A 112 -7.10 16.03 22.74
C HIS A 112 -8.54 16.08 22.24
N LEU A 113 -9.31 15.05 22.57
CA LEU A 113 -10.77 15.12 22.58
C LEU A 113 -11.19 16.03 23.73
N ASN A 114 -11.17 17.35 23.53
CA ASN A 114 -11.90 18.24 24.43
C ASN A 114 -13.34 18.33 23.96
N VAL A 115 -14.28 18.29 24.91
CA VAL A 115 -15.73 18.16 24.69
C VAL A 115 -16.32 19.25 23.76
N ASN A 116 -15.59 20.36 23.58
CA ASN A 116 -16.04 21.53 22.83
C ASN A 116 -15.18 21.85 21.59
N GLU A 117 -13.98 21.25 21.45
CA GLU A 117 -13.07 21.53 20.34
C GLU A 117 -12.28 20.28 19.98
N PHE A 118 -12.46 19.82 18.74
CA PHE A 118 -11.67 18.74 18.17
C PHE A 118 -10.51 19.33 17.38
N THR A 119 -9.34 19.46 18.00
CA THR A 119 -8.13 19.92 17.32
C THR A 119 -7.22 18.74 17.01
N ARG A 120 -6.98 18.51 15.71
CA ARG A 120 -6.00 17.54 15.22
C ARG A 120 -4.79 18.33 14.70
N HIS A 121 -3.72 18.32 15.47
CA HIS A 121 -2.47 18.93 15.06
C HIS A 121 -1.61 17.93 14.29
N THR A 122 -0.94 18.41 13.25
CA THR A 122 -0.04 17.60 12.44
C THR A 122 1.05 16.96 13.29
N TYR A 123 1.23 15.66 13.12
CA TYR A 123 2.33 14.92 13.73
C TYR A 123 3.21 14.28 12.65
N ILE A 124 4.52 14.55 12.73
CA ILE A 124 5.54 13.92 11.89
C ILE A 124 6.62 13.33 12.80
N GLY A 125 6.78 12.00 12.79
CA GLY A 125 7.86 11.32 13.49
C GLY A 125 8.95 10.87 12.52
N LYS A 126 10.21 10.94 12.95
CA LYS A 126 11.37 10.42 12.20
C LYS A 126 12.16 9.45 13.06
N TYR A 127 12.31 8.21 12.61
CA TYR A 127 13.33 7.30 13.12
C TYR A 127 14.61 7.48 12.31
N ASN A 128 15.74 7.72 12.97
CA ASN A 128 17.04 7.96 12.32
C ASN A 128 17.95 6.72 12.26
N GLY A 129 17.39 5.53 12.48
CA GLY A 129 18.14 4.29 12.64
C GLY A 129 18.51 3.94 14.09
N THR A 130 18.37 4.88 15.03
CA THR A 130 18.67 4.66 16.46
C THR A 130 17.61 5.18 17.41
N SER A 131 16.97 6.29 17.09
CA SER A 131 15.97 6.94 17.94
C SER A 131 14.90 7.65 17.11
N TRP A 132 13.75 7.88 17.75
CA TRP A 132 12.67 8.69 17.21
C TRP A 132 12.87 10.18 17.53
N ILE A 133 12.61 11.03 16.56
CA ILE A 133 12.57 12.49 16.65
C ILE A 133 11.14 12.92 16.28
N ASP A 134 10.46 13.55 17.23
CA ASP A 134 9.09 14.01 17.04
C ASP A 134 9.09 15.47 16.57
N ASN A 135 8.44 15.73 15.44
CA ASN A 135 8.27 17.07 14.88
C ASN A 135 6.81 17.46 15.01
N GLN A 136 6.52 18.28 16.00
CA GLN A 136 5.20 18.88 16.19
C GLN A 136 5.14 20.18 15.39
N LEU A 137 4.27 20.20 14.40
CA LEU A 137 4.03 21.39 13.59
C LEU A 137 2.76 22.06 14.11
N ASN A 138 2.76 23.39 14.24
CA ASN A 138 1.56 24.14 14.61
C ASN A 138 0.62 24.29 13.42
N ILE A 139 0.21 23.16 12.85
CA ILE A 139 -0.68 23.06 11.70
C ILE A 139 -1.89 22.26 12.17
N ASN A 140 -3.07 22.85 12.07
CA ASN A 140 -4.33 22.19 12.41
C ASN A 140 -4.80 21.32 11.23
N SER A 141 -4.08 20.23 11.01
CA SER A 141 -4.35 19.26 9.96
C SER A 141 -3.79 17.90 10.34
N GLU A 142 -4.52 16.85 9.97
CA GLU A 142 -4.06 15.47 10.06
C GLU A 142 -3.34 15.08 8.77
N VAL A 143 -2.26 14.31 8.88
CA VAL A 143 -1.59 13.72 7.71
C VAL A 143 -2.24 12.38 7.39
N PHE A 144 -2.65 12.18 6.14
CA PHE A 144 -3.27 10.94 5.67
C PHE A 144 -2.36 10.10 4.79
N GLY A 145 -1.48 10.73 4.01
CA GLY A 145 -0.59 10.04 3.08
C GLY A 145 0.83 10.57 3.15
N MET A 146 1.78 9.67 2.85
CA MET A 146 3.19 9.99 2.71
C MET A 146 3.77 9.28 1.48
N ALA A 147 4.67 9.97 0.78
CA ALA A 147 5.42 9.40 -0.33
C ALA A 147 6.86 9.93 -0.34
N LYS A 148 7.74 9.19 -1.00
CA LYS A 148 9.13 9.60 -1.24
C LYS A 148 9.31 9.94 -2.71
N ASP A 149 9.93 11.09 -2.99
CA ASP A 149 10.31 11.44 -4.36
C ASP A 149 11.64 10.79 -4.78
N GLN A 150 12.01 10.96 -6.06
CA GLN A 150 13.25 10.41 -6.62
C GLN A 150 14.53 10.90 -5.92
N ASP A 151 14.49 12.10 -5.31
CA ASP A 151 15.61 12.70 -4.61
C ASP A 151 15.65 12.30 -3.14
N GLY A 152 14.69 11.49 -2.70
CA GLY A 152 14.53 11.00 -1.35
C GLY A 152 13.91 12.01 -0.38
N ASN A 153 13.28 13.07 -0.88
CA ASN A 153 12.49 13.96 -0.03
C ASN A 153 11.16 13.30 0.30
N ILE A 154 10.65 13.58 1.49
CA ILE A 154 9.35 13.06 1.91
C ILE A 154 8.28 14.10 1.63
N TRP A 155 7.17 13.66 1.07
CA TRP A 155 6.00 14.47 0.86
C TRP A 155 4.85 13.91 1.64
N THR A 156 4.01 14.80 2.15
CA THR A 156 2.83 14.43 2.93
C THR A 156 1.62 15.15 2.39
N CYS A 157 0.45 14.55 2.55
CA CYS A 157 -0.84 15.18 2.27
C CYS A 157 -1.79 15.00 3.44
N GLY A 158 -2.68 15.98 3.64
CA GLY A 158 -3.52 16.02 4.84
C GLY A 158 -4.84 16.74 4.67
N GLY A 159 -5.49 16.99 5.81
CA GLY A 159 -6.72 17.78 5.88
C GLY A 159 -6.52 19.23 5.43
N ASN A 160 -7.61 19.85 4.98
CA ASN A 160 -7.66 21.22 4.47
C ASN A 160 -6.69 21.50 3.31
N GLY A 161 -6.33 20.47 2.53
CA GLY A 161 -5.44 20.63 1.38
C GLY A 161 -3.96 20.76 1.73
N VAL A 162 -3.58 20.57 3.00
CA VAL A 162 -2.20 20.75 3.44
C VAL A 162 -1.27 19.75 2.76
N ILE A 163 -0.18 20.26 2.20
CA ILE A 163 0.95 19.50 1.70
C ILE A 163 2.19 19.92 2.47
N LEU A 164 3.02 18.94 2.85
CA LEU A 164 4.36 19.19 3.37
C LEU A 164 5.37 18.53 2.44
N LYS A 165 6.44 19.25 2.10
CA LYS A 165 7.67 18.67 1.56
C LYS A 165 8.75 18.77 2.62
N ILE A 166 9.39 17.64 2.92
CA ILE A 166 10.49 17.51 3.86
C ILE A 166 11.76 17.28 3.05
N ASP A 167 12.55 18.33 2.89
CA ASP A 167 13.81 18.34 2.15
C ASP A 167 14.94 18.63 3.12
N ASN A 168 15.88 17.69 3.30
CA ASN A 168 17.01 17.83 4.22
C ASN A 168 16.58 18.27 5.65
N ASN A 169 15.51 17.65 6.17
CA ASN A 169 14.85 17.97 7.46
C ASN A 169 14.24 19.39 7.54
N GLN A 170 14.15 20.13 6.44
CA GLN A 170 13.41 21.39 6.38
C GLN A 170 11.99 21.11 5.89
N PHE A 171 11.01 21.71 6.57
CA PHE A 171 9.59 21.59 6.23
C PHE A 171 9.17 22.77 5.34
N ILE A 172 8.77 22.47 4.12
CA ILE A 172 8.15 23.40 3.18
C ILE A 172 6.66 23.10 3.19
N ILE A 173 5.84 24.08 3.56
CA ILE A 173 4.39 23.96 3.70
C ILE A 173 3.73 24.59 2.49
N ASP A 174 2.72 23.91 1.94
CA ASP A 174 1.86 24.42 0.89
C ASP A 174 0.41 23.98 1.12
N THR A 175 -0.52 24.53 0.35
CA THR A 175 -1.94 24.18 0.41
C THR A 175 -2.53 24.13 -0.98
N ILE A 176 -3.08 22.98 -1.34
CA ILE A 176 -3.86 22.82 -2.56
C ILE A 176 -5.26 23.35 -2.28
N ASN A 177 -5.70 24.36 -3.01
CA ASN A 177 -7.06 24.87 -2.92
C ASN A 177 -7.88 24.36 -4.11
N VAL A 178 -8.92 23.57 -3.82
CA VAL A 178 -9.96 23.22 -4.80
C VAL A 178 -11.20 24.05 -4.50
N ASN A 179 -12.00 24.36 -5.52
CA ASN A 179 -13.27 25.08 -5.29
C ASN A 179 -14.24 24.17 -4.54
N HIS A 180 -14.57 24.53 -3.30
CA HIS A 180 -15.53 23.83 -2.46
C HIS A 180 -16.39 24.82 -1.67
N TYR A 181 -17.45 24.32 -1.03
CA TYR A 181 -18.33 25.13 -0.19
C TYR A 181 -17.63 25.47 1.13
N SER A 182 -17.93 26.64 1.70
CA SER A 182 -17.28 27.14 2.91
C SER A 182 -17.43 26.24 4.15
N ASP A 183 -18.38 25.31 4.11
CA ASP A 183 -18.68 24.34 5.18
C ASP A 183 -18.36 22.89 4.79
N ALA A 184 -17.71 22.66 3.64
CA ALA A 184 -17.33 21.32 3.21
C ALA A 184 -16.04 20.88 3.91
N GLU A 185 -16.03 19.62 4.35
CA GLU A 185 -14.81 18.96 4.79
C GLU A 185 -13.97 18.61 3.57
N TYR A 186 -12.68 18.96 3.60
CA TYR A 186 -11.76 18.81 2.48
C TYR A 186 -10.48 18.12 2.94
N TYR A 187 -10.11 17.02 2.28
CA TYR A 187 -8.95 16.21 2.63
C TYR A 187 -8.17 15.81 1.39
N LEU A 188 -6.85 15.68 1.53
CA LEU A 188 -6.01 14.95 0.59
C LEU A 188 -5.71 13.57 1.17
N SER A 189 -6.29 12.52 0.60
CA SER A 189 -6.34 11.17 1.18
C SER A 189 -5.12 10.31 0.85
N SER A 190 -4.45 10.58 -0.27
CA SER A 190 -3.30 9.81 -0.73
C SER A 190 -2.36 10.69 -1.53
N ILE A 191 -1.06 10.42 -1.46
CA ILE A 191 -0.03 11.08 -2.24
C ILE A 191 0.97 10.02 -2.74
N ASP A 192 1.45 10.16 -3.97
CA ASP A 192 2.51 9.34 -4.54
C ASP A 192 3.30 10.09 -5.63
N PHE A 193 4.42 9.54 -6.09
CA PHE A 193 5.30 10.13 -7.08
C PHE A 193 5.28 9.42 -8.43
N TYR A 194 4.77 10.11 -9.44
CA TYR A 194 4.72 9.60 -10.80
C TYR A 194 5.23 10.65 -11.80
N LYS A 195 6.19 10.24 -12.64
CA LYS A 195 6.85 11.09 -13.65
C LYS A 195 7.34 12.43 -13.07
N ASN A 196 8.07 12.34 -11.95
CA ASN A 196 8.72 13.47 -11.27
C ASN A 196 7.75 14.56 -10.78
N LYS A 197 6.52 14.18 -10.46
CA LYS A 197 5.53 15.06 -9.84
C LYS A 197 4.89 14.34 -8.67
N ALA A 198 4.47 15.11 -7.66
CA ALA A 198 3.53 14.62 -6.67
C ALA A 198 2.16 14.47 -7.32
N TRP A 199 1.49 13.36 -7.04
CA TRP A 199 0.10 13.10 -7.40
C TRP A 199 -0.67 12.85 -6.12
N THR A 200 -1.86 13.44 -6.00
CA THR A 200 -2.71 13.28 -4.83
C THR A 200 -4.17 13.13 -5.21
N ILE A 201 -4.92 12.43 -4.37
CA ILE A 201 -6.38 12.37 -4.43
C ILE A 201 -6.93 13.28 -3.34
N SER A 202 -7.87 14.15 -3.73
CA SER A 202 -8.67 14.88 -2.76
C SER A 202 -10.08 14.33 -2.63
N SER A 203 -10.68 14.45 -1.45
CA SER A 203 -12.12 14.30 -1.21
C SER A 203 -12.70 15.58 -0.60
N VAL A 204 -13.89 15.93 -1.05
CA VAL A 204 -14.69 17.06 -0.54
C VAL A 204 -16.11 16.55 -0.31
N TYR A 205 -16.59 16.61 0.93
CA TYR A 205 -17.96 16.23 1.26
C TYR A 205 -18.88 17.46 1.32
N ASP A 206 -19.84 17.53 0.41
CA ASP A 206 -20.89 18.56 0.39
C ASP A 206 -22.10 18.07 1.19
N SER A 207 -22.11 18.39 2.48
CA SER A 207 -23.16 17.97 3.43
C SER A 207 -24.56 18.48 3.05
N LYS A 208 -24.65 19.65 2.40
CA LYS A 208 -25.92 20.26 1.97
C LYS A 208 -26.57 19.47 0.83
N ARG A 209 -25.76 19.03 -0.14
CA ARG A 209 -26.24 18.25 -1.29
C ARG A 209 -26.09 16.74 -1.12
N LYS A 210 -25.45 16.30 -0.04
CA LYS A 210 -25.14 14.88 0.26
C LYS A 210 -24.40 14.21 -0.90
N ARG A 211 -23.33 14.84 -1.36
CA ARG A 211 -22.48 14.32 -2.44
C ARG A 211 -21.01 14.47 -2.10
N ASP A 212 -20.21 13.56 -2.63
CA ASP A 212 -18.76 13.62 -2.57
C ASP A 212 -18.22 14.14 -3.89
N LEU A 213 -17.23 15.03 -3.82
CA LEU A 213 -16.44 15.48 -4.95
C LEU A 213 -15.00 15.03 -4.74
N TYR A 214 -14.43 14.36 -5.74
CA TYR A 214 -13.03 13.95 -5.71
C TYR A 214 -12.27 14.56 -6.88
N HIS A 215 -10.98 14.79 -6.67
CA HIS A 215 -10.06 15.27 -7.69
C HIS A 215 -8.79 14.43 -7.67
N VAL A 216 -8.24 14.15 -8.85
CA VAL A 216 -6.84 13.78 -9.00
C VAL A 216 -6.08 15.06 -9.31
N ILE A 217 -5.05 15.35 -8.53
CA ILE A 217 -4.27 16.58 -8.60
C ILE A 217 -2.81 16.19 -8.74
N ASN A 218 -2.05 16.88 -9.59
CA ASN A 218 -0.60 16.69 -9.63
C ASN A 218 0.13 18.03 -9.68
N GLY A 219 1.42 18.01 -9.34
CA GLY A 219 2.23 19.20 -9.37
C GLY A 219 3.41 19.17 -8.42
N ASP A 220 3.85 20.39 -8.10
CA ASP A 220 4.91 20.70 -7.16
C ASP A 220 4.43 21.80 -6.20
N ILE A 221 5.21 22.09 -5.16
CA ILE A 221 4.98 23.21 -4.25
C ILE A 221 4.75 24.50 -5.07
N ASN A 222 3.64 25.19 -4.77
CA ASN A 222 3.12 26.39 -5.43
C ASN A 222 2.65 26.22 -6.88
N ASN A 223 2.56 24.99 -7.41
CA ASN A 223 2.15 24.74 -8.79
C ASN A 223 1.37 23.43 -8.93
N TRP A 224 0.08 23.47 -8.59
CA TRP A 224 -0.82 22.32 -8.62
C TRP A 224 -1.82 22.43 -9.76
N THR A 225 -2.12 21.29 -10.39
CA THR A 225 -3.08 21.17 -11.49
C THR A 225 -4.06 20.05 -11.21
N ILE A 226 -5.36 20.34 -11.31
CA ILE A 226 -6.41 19.32 -11.31
C ILE A 226 -6.34 18.57 -12.65
N VAL A 227 -6.09 17.27 -12.58
CA VAL A 227 -5.97 16.38 -13.75
C VAL A 227 -7.34 15.86 -14.18
N ASP A 228 -8.15 15.43 -13.20
CA ASP A 228 -9.51 14.90 -13.42
C ASP A 228 -10.33 15.09 -12.13
N SER A 229 -11.65 14.95 -12.24
CA SER A 229 -12.60 15.04 -11.14
C SER A 229 -13.77 14.07 -11.32
N ILE A 230 -14.34 13.63 -10.20
CA ILE A 230 -15.57 12.84 -10.15
C ILE A 230 -16.51 13.39 -9.07
N ILE A 231 -17.81 13.30 -9.34
CA ILE A 231 -18.86 13.59 -8.35
C ILE A 231 -19.59 12.27 -8.10
N ILE A 232 -19.74 11.93 -6.82
CA ILE A 232 -20.55 10.80 -6.36
C ILE A 232 -21.72 11.36 -5.57
N ASP A 233 -22.92 11.32 -6.15
CA ASP A 233 -24.16 11.83 -5.55
C ASP A 233 -25.24 10.74 -5.37
N GLY A 234 -24.87 9.49 -5.60
CA GLY A 234 -25.75 8.34 -5.41
C GLY A 234 -25.18 7.04 -5.96
N PRO A 235 -25.91 5.91 -5.78
CA PRO A 235 -25.44 4.57 -6.12
C PRO A 235 -25.21 4.35 -7.63
N ASN A 236 -25.76 5.21 -8.49
CA ASN A 236 -25.59 5.13 -9.95
C ASN A 236 -24.44 5.99 -10.48
N SER A 237 -23.67 6.63 -9.59
CA SER A 237 -22.50 7.42 -9.99
C SER A 237 -21.45 6.52 -10.61
N ILE A 238 -20.87 6.96 -11.73
CA ILE A 238 -19.82 6.21 -12.43
C ILE A 238 -18.46 6.60 -11.86
N LEU A 239 -17.75 5.63 -11.30
CA LEU A 239 -16.37 5.81 -10.87
C LEU A 239 -15.46 5.81 -12.10
N LYS A 240 -14.62 6.85 -12.21
CA LYS A 240 -13.61 6.96 -13.29
C LYS A 240 -12.26 6.39 -12.89
N TRP A 241 -11.98 6.31 -11.59
CA TRP A 241 -10.72 5.92 -10.97
C TRP A 241 -10.95 5.62 -9.49
N GLY A 242 -9.97 4.98 -8.85
CA GLY A 242 -10.04 4.60 -7.45
C GLY A 242 -9.76 5.78 -6.53
N GLN A 243 -10.69 6.13 -5.65
CA GLN A 243 -10.63 7.32 -4.82
C GLN A 243 -9.94 7.13 -3.46
N TRP A 244 -9.34 5.96 -3.22
CA TRP A 244 -8.77 5.58 -1.93
C TRP A 244 -7.25 5.81 -1.86
N LYS A 245 -6.48 5.15 -2.71
CA LYS A 245 -5.00 5.18 -2.68
C LYS A 245 -4.44 5.24 -4.10
N LEU A 246 -3.38 6.03 -4.27
CA LEU A 246 -2.51 6.02 -5.45
C LEU A 246 -1.35 5.05 -5.23
N PHE A 247 -0.89 4.42 -6.30
CA PHE A 247 0.30 3.57 -6.29
C PHE A 247 1.13 3.78 -7.56
N SER A 248 2.33 4.30 -7.38
CA SER A 248 3.34 4.48 -8.41
C SER A 248 4.30 3.30 -8.35
N SER A 249 4.26 2.48 -9.37
CA SER A 249 5.04 1.25 -9.40
C SER A 249 6.52 1.50 -9.71
N ARG A 250 7.37 0.58 -9.26
CA ARG A 250 8.81 0.59 -9.58
C ARG A 250 9.14 0.43 -11.06
N PHE A 251 8.17 0.01 -11.86
CA PHE A 251 8.25 -0.14 -13.33
C PHE A 251 7.56 1.01 -14.07
N GLY A 252 7.30 2.14 -13.39
CA GLY A 252 6.92 3.40 -14.05
C GLY A 252 5.45 3.48 -14.49
N LYS A 253 4.55 2.75 -13.81
CA LYS A 253 3.11 2.85 -14.00
C LYS A 253 2.46 3.52 -12.78
N LEU A 254 1.32 4.18 -13.00
CA LEU A 254 0.52 4.78 -11.92
C LEU A 254 -0.83 4.10 -11.88
N TYR A 255 -1.22 3.69 -10.69
CA TYR A 255 -2.51 3.07 -10.41
C TYR A 255 -3.29 3.92 -9.41
N SER A 256 -4.60 3.80 -9.48
CA SER A 256 -5.52 4.23 -8.43
C SER A 256 -6.41 3.07 -8.03
N ILE A 257 -6.62 2.92 -6.73
CA ILE A 257 -7.42 1.84 -6.14
C ILE A 257 -8.48 2.42 -5.21
N GLY A 258 -9.56 1.68 -4.99
CA GLY A 258 -10.62 2.04 -4.06
C GLY A 258 -11.90 1.27 -4.31
N LEU A 259 -13.03 1.94 -4.12
CA LEU A 259 -14.33 1.37 -4.44
C LEU A 259 -14.39 1.11 -5.94
N GLY A 260 -14.92 -0.04 -6.35
CA GLY A 260 -15.10 -0.38 -7.75
C GLY A 260 -13.88 -1.01 -8.44
N GLY A 261 -12.70 -1.07 -7.80
CA GLY A 261 -11.57 -1.88 -8.27
C GLY A 261 -10.26 -1.15 -8.47
N ILE A 262 -9.63 -1.36 -9.62
CA ILE A 262 -8.24 -0.95 -9.93
C ILE A 262 -8.21 -0.27 -11.31
N TRP A 263 -7.58 0.89 -11.38
CA TRP A 263 -7.39 1.66 -12.62
C TRP A 263 -5.92 1.96 -12.85
N GLU A 264 -5.47 1.85 -14.10
CA GLU A 264 -4.14 2.26 -14.57
C GLU A 264 -4.26 3.61 -15.30
N TYR A 265 -3.32 4.51 -15.05
CA TYR A 265 -3.22 5.78 -15.76
C TYR A 265 -2.43 5.62 -17.07
N ILE A 266 -3.11 5.68 -18.21
CA ILE A 266 -2.55 5.44 -19.55
C ILE A 266 -3.04 6.54 -20.49
N ASN A 267 -2.13 7.10 -21.32
CA ASN A 267 -2.48 8.08 -22.36
C ASN A 267 -3.31 9.27 -21.86
N ASN A 268 -2.96 9.81 -20.69
CA ASN A 268 -3.66 10.90 -20.01
C ASN A 268 -5.11 10.59 -19.55
N GLY A 269 -5.47 9.31 -19.44
CA GLY A 269 -6.76 8.86 -18.93
C GLY A 269 -6.62 7.67 -17.98
N TRP A 270 -7.71 7.35 -17.29
CA TRP A 270 -7.80 6.18 -16.41
C TRP A 270 -8.47 5.03 -17.13
N ASN A 271 -7.82 3.87 -17.15
CA ASN A 271 -8.36 2.64 -17.70
C ASN A 271 -8.60 1.63 -16.57
N GLN A 272 -9.84 1.18 -16.39
CA GLN A 272 -10.18 0.19 -15.38
C GLN A 272 -9.62 -1.17 -15.79
N THR A 273 -8.67 -1.70 -15.02
CA THR A 273 -8.07 -3.01 -15.28
C THR A 273 -8.78 -4.13 -14.55
N TYR A 274 -9.50 -3.80 -13.47
CA TYR A 274 -10.32 -4.74 -12.70
C TYR A 274 -11.52 -4.04 -12.08
N GLU A 275 -12.69 -4.68 -12.18
CA GLU A 275 -13.90 -4.25 -11.48
C GLU A 275 -14.09 -5.09 -10.22
N SER A 276 -14.10 -4.43 -9.06
CA SER A 276 -14.38 -5.09 -7.77
C SER A 276 -15.75 -4.68 -7.22
N ARG A 277 -16.42 -5.61 -6.56
CA ARG A 277 -17.59 -5.34 -5.71
C ARG A 277 -17.22 -4.90 -4.29
N SER A 278 -15.93 -4.99 -3.95
CA SER A 278 -15.38 -4.62 -2.66
C SER A 278 -14.44 -3.41 -2.80
N ASN A 279 -13.95 -2.91 -1.67
CA ASN A 279 -12.95 -1.85 -1.66
C ASN A 279 -11.54 -2.47 -1.75
N ILE A 280 -10.77 -2.08 -2.76
CA ILE A 280 -9.35 -2.41 -2.84
C ILE A 280 -8.56 -1.39 -2.01
N SER A 281 -7.76 -1.87 -1.07
CA SER A 281 -7.07 -1.04 -0.08
C SER A 281 -5.56 -0.98 -0.27
N GLY A 282 -4.95 -2.01 -0.87
CA GLY A 282 -3.52 -2.08 -1.12
C GLY A 282 -3.18 -2.75 -2.46
N ILE A 283 -2.04 -2.37 -3.03
CA ILE A 283 -1.48 -2.94 -4.26
C ILE A 283 0.05 -2.79 -4.24
N ASP A 284 0.77 -3.83 -4.63
CA ASP A 284 2.22 -3.78 -4.87
C ASP A 284 2.63 -4.87 -5.87
N GLY A 285 3.80 -4.70 -6.49
CA GLY A 285 4.38 -5.68 -7.40
C GLY A 285 5.82 -5.35 -7.81
N PRO A 286 6.67 -6.36 -8.05
CA PRO A 286 8.03 -6.17 -8.54
C PRO A 286 8.10 -5.82 -10.03
N SER A 287 7.08 -6.16 -10.83
CA SER A 287 7.08 -6.03 -12.28
C SER A 287 5.67 -5.81 -12.84
N GLU A 288 5.58 -5.44 -14.12
CA GLU A 288 4.30 -5.18 -14.79
C GLU A 288 3.43 -6.44 -14.98
N ASP A 289 4.03 -7.61 -14.85
CA ASP A 289 3.43 -8.94 -14.98
C ASP A 289 3.29 -9.68 -13.64
N TYR A 290 3.49 -8.97 -12.52
CA TYR A 290 3.32 -9.51 -11.18
C TYR A 290 2.83 -8.41 -10.24
N LEU A 291 1.51 -8.30 -10.08
CA LEU A 291 0.90 -7.43 -9.06
C LEU A 291 0.02 -8.23 -8.13
N ILE A 292 0.02 -7.85 -6.85
CA ILE A 292 -0.96 -8.31 -5.88
C ILE A 292 -1.78 -7.11 -5.45
N ALA A 293 -3.09 -7.25 -5.40
CA ALA A 293 -3.99 -6.27 -4.81
C ALA A 293 -4.84 -6.94 -3.74
N VAL A 294 -5.14 -6.19 -2.67
CA VAL A 294 -5.88 -6.71 -1.51
C VAL A 294 -6.98 -5.74 -1.10
N GLY A 295 -8.05 -6.28 -0.54
CA GLY A 295 -9.22 -5.49 -0.18
C GLY A 295 -10.07 -6.05 0.95
N ASN A 296 -11.29 -5.53 1.04
CA ASN A 296 -12.26 -5.96 2.03
C ASN A 296 -12.77 -7.38 1.74
N PHE A 297 -13.31 -8.03 2.77
CA PHE A 297 -13.89 -9.38 2.68
C PHE A 297 -12.91 -10.43 2.15
N LYS A 298 -11.64 -10.35 2.59
CA LYS A 298 -10.56 -11.27 2.20
C LYS A 298 -10.24 -11.24 0.69
N GLU A 299 -10.63 -10.20 -0.05
CA GLU A 299 -10.33 -10.14 -1.48
C GLU A 299 -8.82 -10.03 -1.71
N ILE A 300 -8.25 -11.00 -2.45
CA ILE A 300 -6.87 -11.01 -2.92
C ILE A 300 -6.88 -11.28 -4.41
N LEU A 301 -6.19 -10.42 -5.15
CA LEU A 301 -6.10 -10.46 -6.60
C LEU A 301 -4.65 -10.58 -7.01
N PHE A 302 -4.37 -11.37 -8.04
CA PHE A 302 -3.07 -11.48 -8.67
C PHE A 302 -3.17 -11.09 -10.15
N TYR A 303 -2.27 -10.24 -10.62
CA TYR A 303 -2.14 -9.86 -12.03
C TYR A 303 -0.91 -10.54 -12.63
N ASP A 304 -1.11 -11.27 -13.72
CA ASP A 304 -0.08 -12.04 -14.43
C ASP A 304 0.51 -11.30 -15.65
N GLY A 305 0.21 -10.01 -15.81
CA GLY A 305 0.57 -9.21 -16.99
C GLY A 305 -0.49 -9.19 -18.08
N ASN A 306 -1.51 -10.06 -17.99
CA ASN A 306 -2.61 -10.11 -18.95
C ASN A 306 -3.97 -9.91 -18.26
N LYS A 307 -4.20 -10.56 -17.12
CA LYS A 307 -5.48 -10.56 -16.42
C LYS A 307 -5.31 -10.58 -14.91
N TRP A 308 -6.35 -10.12 -14.22
CA TRP A 308 -6.49 -10.28 -12.78
C TRP A 308 -7.20 -11.61 -12.45
N GLU A 309 -6.67 -12.35 -11.49
CA GLU A 309 -7.25 -13.57 -10.94
C GLU A 309 -7.55 -13.38 -9.44
N ASN A 310 -8.75 -13.78 -9.00
CA ASN A 310 -9.06 -13.82 -7.58
C ASN A 310 -8.46 -15.09 -6.95
N ILE A 311 -7.53 -14.89 -6.03
CA ILE A 311 -6.78 -15.96 -5.36
C ILE A 311 -7.02 -15.94 -3.84
N SER A 312 -8.21 -15.50 -3.40
CA SER A 312 -8.54 -15.34 -1.97
C SER A 312 -8.50 -16.67 -1.17
N THR A 313 -8.45 -17.81 -1.86
CA THR A 313 -8.33 -19.16 -1.29
C THR A 313 -6.92 -19.50 -0.80
N ILE A 314 -5.89 -18.70 -1.12
CA ILE A 314 -4.50 -18.95 -0.69
C ILE A 314 -4.31 -18.79 0.82
N LEU A 315 -5.12 -17.94 1.46
CA LEU A 315 -5.01 -17.74 2.90
C LEU A 315 -5.72 -18.87 3.65
N PRO A 316 -5.19 -19.28 4.82
CA PRO A 316 -5.79 -20.31 5.68
C PRO A 316 -7.29 -20.09 5.94
N GLU A 317 -8.00 -21.12 6.39
CA GLU A 317 -9.40 -20.99 6.82
C GLU A 317 -9.49 -20.11 8.07
N ILE A 318 -9.84 -18.85 7.85
CA ILE A 318 -10.08 -17.81 8.84
C ILE A 318 -11.38 -17.10 8.50
N ASN A 319 -11.91 -16.32 9.45
CA ASN A 319 -13.16 -15.60 9.30
C ASN A 319 -13.20 -14.76 8.00
N ASN A 320 -14.33 -14.76 7.29
CA ASN A 320 -14.51 -14.00 6.04
C ASN A 320 -14.61 -12.48 6.28
N ASN A 321 -14.72 -12.04 7.53
CA ASN A 321 -14.83 -10.63 7.91
C ASN A 321 -13.47 -9.94 8.02
N LEU A 322 -12.59 -10.14 7.04
CA LEU A 322 -11.26 -9.54 7.02
C LEU A 322 -11.21 -8.29 6.17
N VAL A 323 -10.55 -7.27 6.72
CA VAL A 323 -10.15 -6.07 6.00
C VAL A 323 -8.66 -6.19 5.76
N LEU A 324 -8.28 -6.55 4.54
CA LEU A 324 -6.88 -6.54 4.12
C LEU A 324 -6.54 -5.10 3.72
N LYS A 325 -5.50 -4.56 4.34
CA LYS A 325 -5.20 -3.13 4.34
C LYS A 325 -4.06 -2.77 3.43
N ASP A 326 -3.02 -3.59 3.40
CA ASP A 326 -1.90 -3.38 2.49
C ASP A 326 -1.20 -4.68 2.12
N VAL A 327 -0.39 -4.60 1.08
CA VAL A 327 0.42 -5.71 0.57
C VAL A 327 1.79 -5.23 0.13
N TRP A 328 2.80 -6.07 0.33
CA TRP A 328 4.11 -5.90 -0.26
C TRP A 328 4.59 -7.19 -0.88
N THR A 329 5.33 -7.10 -1.99
CA THR A 329 6.02 -8.24 -2.56
C THR A 329 7.31 -7.88 -3.31
N ASN A 330 8.26 -8.82 -3.28
CA ASN A 330 9.44 -8.81 -4.15
C ASN A 330 9.40 -9.96 -5.19
N GLY A 331 8.28 -10.68 -5.32
CA GLY A 331 8.10 -11.85 -6.17
C GLY A 331 8.55 -13.19 -5.55
N ASN A 332 9.40 -13.16 -4.53
CA ASN A 332 9.79 -14.36 -3.77
C ASN A 332 8.99 -14.52 -2.48
N GLU A 333 8.64 -13.40 -1.87
CA GLU A 333 7.87 -13.34 -0.64
C GLU A 333 6.72 -12.33 -0.80
N ILE A 334 5.62 -12.60 -0.09
CA ILE A 334 4.46 -11.71 -0.03
C ILE A 334 4.10 -11.50 1.43
N PHE A 335 3.93 -10.24 1.82
CA PHE A 335 3.32 -9.87 3.09
C PHE A 335 1.97 -9.21 2.81
N ILE A 336 0.90 -9.74 3.40
CA ILE A 336 -0.42 -9.11 3.40
C ILE A 336 -0.78 -8.81 4.84
N VAL A 337 -1.18 -7.58 5.11
CA VAL A 337 -1.59 -7.18 6.45
C VAL A 337 -3.05 -6.77 6.49
N GLY A 338 -3.70 -7.02 7.61
CA GLY A 338 -5.11 -6.71 7.77
C GLY A 338 -5.59 -6.91 9.18
N HIS A 339 -6.90 -6.76 9.36
CA HIS A 339 -7.53 -6.98 10.65
C HIS A 339 -8.96 -7.50 10.50
N GLU A 340 -9.51 -8.04 11.58
CA GLU A 340 -10.90 -8.48 11.63
C GLU A 340 -11.84 -7.27 11.81
N ALA A 341 -12.90 -7.19 10.99
CA ALA A 341 -13.81 -6.05 10.95
C ALA A 341 -14.74 -5.94 12.17
N PHE A 342 -15.01 -7.06 12.85
CA PHE A 342 -15.98 -7.15 13.95
C PHE A 342 -15.42 -7.91 15.13
N GLY A 343 -15.84 -7.54 16.35
CA GLY A 343 -15.43 -8.18 17.59
C GLY A 343 -14.10 -7.65 18.14
N PHE A 344 -13.40 -8.47 18.94
CA PHE A 344 -12.04 -8.19 19.37
C PHE A 344 -11.12 -8.29 18.17
N SER A 345 -10.95 -7.16 17.47
CA SER A 345 -10.18 -7.10 16.24
C SER A 345 -8.74 -7.52 16.50
N ARG A 346 -8.21 -8.39 15.66
CA ARG A 346 -6.81 -8.82 15.69
C ARG A 346 -6.11 -8.25 14.47
N ALA A 347 -4.88 -7.75 14.65
CA ALA A 347 -3.99 -7.47 13.53
C ALA A 347 -3.35 -8.79 13.06
N LEU A 348 -3.45 -9.05 11.76
CA LEU A 348 -2.99 -10.26 11.11
C LEU A 348 -1.94 -9.91 10.06
N ILE A 349 -0.88 -10.71 10.03
CA ILE A 349 0.16 -10.67 8.99
C ILE A 349 0.19 -12.04 8.32
N PHE A 350 -0.12 -12.08 7.03
CA PHE A 350 0.05 -13.26 6.20
C PHE A 350 1.38 -13.17 5.48
N HIS A 351 2.12 -14.28 5.50
CA HIS A 351 3.43 -14.38 4.88
C HIS A 351 3.46 -15.59 3.93
N GLY A 352 3.60 -15.33 2.63
CA GLY A 352 3.87 -16.35 1.61
C GLY A 352 5.36 -16.45 1.29
N LYS A 353 5.90 -17.68 1.25
CA LYS A 353 7.30 -18.00 0.89
C LYS A 353 7.42 -19.14 -0.11
#